data_AF-A0A431M244-F1
#
_entry.id   AF-A0A431M244-F1
#
_cell.length_a   1.000
_cell.length_b   1.000
_cell.length_c   1.000
_cell.angle_alpha   90.00
_cell.angle_beta   90.00
_cell.angle_gamma   90.00
#
_symmetry.space_group_name_H-M   'P 1'
#
loop_
_entity.id
_entity.type
_entity.pdbx_description
1 polymer ?
#
loop_
_entity_poly.entity_id
_entity_poly.type
_entity_poly.pdbx_seq_one_letter_code
_entity_poly.pdbx_strand_id
1 'polypeptide(L)'
;MIVASRILRLVTPSVTHDVRVDLFQPEPDGSDWICRYAIGWPGKAQDGFAGGRDSMQALLSAMQKIGFELYVSEANTGGQLSWADWDGFGFPVPANARDLLEGDDARFL
;
A
#
# COMPACT_ATOMS: atom_id res chain seq x y z
N MET A 1 -0.33 13.29 10.93
CA MET A 1 0.07 14.09 9.74
C MET A 1 0.34 13.15 8.58
N ILE A 2 -0.02 13.47 7.32
CA ILE A 2 0.40 12.68 6.16
C ILE A 2 1.87 12.97 5.85
N VAL A 3 2.70 11.95 5.69
CA VAL A 3 4.14 12.08 5.40
C VAL A 3 4.52 11.63 4.00
N ALA A 4 3.72 10.76 3.38
CA ALA A 4 3.88 10.34 2.00
C ALA A 4 2.53 9.98 1.39
N SER A 5 2.40 10.16 0.07
CA SER A 5 1.22 9.79 -0.70
C SER A 5 1.64 9.18 -2.04
N ARG A 6 0.85 8.23 -2.54
CA ARG A 6 0.93 7.69 -3.90
C ARG A 6 -0.46 7.68 -4.52
N ILE A 7 -0.53 7.90 -5.84
CA ILE A 7 -1.78 7.79 -6.60
C ILE A 7 -1.61 6.65 -7.59
N LEU A 8 -2.46 5.62 -7.45
CA LEU A 8 -2.60 4.52 -8.40
C LEU A 8 -3.79 4.80 -9.33
N ARG A 9 -3.86 4.09 -10.45
CA ARG A 9 -4.99 4.16 -11.38
C ARG A 9 -5.76 2.85 -11.35
N LEU A 10 -7.04 2.94 -11.05
CA LEU A 10 -8.00 1.86 -11.20
C LEU A 10 -8.78 2.07 -12.50
N VAL A 11 -8.58 1.19 -13.48
CA VAL A 11 -9.25 1.24 -14.78
C VAL A 11 -10.48 0.33 -14.74
N THR A 12 -11.66 0.94 -14.77
CA THR A 12 -12.92 0.22 -14.98
C THR A 12 -13.36 0.34 -16.45
N PRO A 13 -14.32 -0.47 -16.93
CA PRO A 13 -14.78 -0.37 -18.32
C PRO A 13 -15.34 1.00 -18.73
N SER A 14 -15.82 1.79 -17.77
CA SER A 14 -16.48 3.08 -18.02
C SER A 14 -15.62 4.28 -17.65
N VAL A 15 -14.70 4.15 -16.68
CA VAL A 15 -13.94 5.28 -16.13
C VAL A 15 -12.65 4.82 -15.45
N THR A 16 -11.63 5.68 -15.48
CA THR A 16 -10.43 5.53 -14.67
C THR A 16 -10.57 6.34 -13.39
N HIS A 17 -10.37 5.69 -12.24
CA HIS A 17 -10.36 6.33 -10.93
C HIS A 17 -8.95 6.43 -10.37
N ASP A 18 -8.69 7.55 -9.68
CA ASP A 18 -7.49 7.68 -8.86
C ASP A 18 -7.71 6.97 -7.53
N VAL A 19 -6.81 6.04 -7.19
CA VAL A 19 -6.75 5.38 -5.88
C VAL A 19 -5.59 5.99 -5.11
N ARG A 20 -5.92 6.89 -4.19
CA ARG A 20 -4.92 7.56 -3.35
C ARG A 20 -4.54 6.67 -2.16
N VAL A 21 -3.25 6.41 -2.01
CA VAL A 21 -2.65 5.74 -0.86
C VAL A 21 -1.92 6.78 -0.03
N ASP A 22 -2.35 7.00 1.20
CA ASP A 22 -1.74 7.94 2.13
C ASP A 22 -1.08 7.20 3.29
N LEU A 23 0.15 7.60 3.61
CA LEU A 23 0.88 7.09 4.75
C LEU A 23 1.06 8.21 5.77
N PHE A 24 0.70 7.91 7.01
CA PHE A 24 0.72 8.87 8.10
C PHE A 24 2.00 8.75 8.91
N GLN A 25 2.39 9.85 9.55
CA GLN A 25 3.50 9.90 10.48
C GLN A 25 3.36 8.77 11.52
N PRO A 26 4.41 7.96 11.76
CA PRO A 26 4.42 7.02 12.86
C PRO A 26 4.27 7.74 14.20
N GLU A 27 3.47 7.16 15.10
CA GLU A 27 3.13 7.71 16.41
C GLU A 27 3.39 6.65 17.50
N PRO A 28 3.89 7.03 18.69
CA PRO A 28 3.99 6.12 19.83
C PRO A 28 2.61 5.59 20.22
N ASP A 29 2.55 4.31 20.59
CA ASP A 29 1.35 3.64 21.12
C ASP A 29 1.76 2.69 22.26
N GLY A 30 1.66 3.19 23.50
CA GLY A 30 2.15 2.46 24.68
C GLY A 30 3.67 2.26 24.65
N SER A 31 4.12 1.00 24.70
CA SER A 31 5.54 0.62 24.58
C SER A 31 6.02 0.44 23.15
N ASP A 32 5.11 0.54 22.17
CA ASP A 32 5.35 0.30 20.76
C ASP A 32 5.05 1.57 19.95
N TRP A 33 5.08 1.42 18.63
CA TRP A 33 4.76 2.46 17.66
C TRP A 33 3.77 1.93 16.65
N ILE A 34 2.91 2.80 16.15
CA ILE A 34 2.01 2.51 15.03
C ILE A 34 2.24 3.49 13.89
N CYS A 35 2.04 3.03 12.66
CA CYS A 35 1.96 3.87 11.48
C CYS A 35 0.63 3.58 10.78
N ARG A 36 -0.22 4.61 10.71
CA ARG A 36 -1.52 4.52 10.01
C ARG A 36 -1.31 4.73 8.51
N TYR A 37 -2.23 4.19 7.73
CA TYR A 37 -2.35 4.44 6.30
C TYR A 37 -3.82 4.40 5.87
N ALA A 38 -4.10 4.95 4.69
CA ALA A 38 -5.40 4.91 4.06
C ALA A 38 -5.24 4.56 2.58
N ILE A 39 -6.15 3.73 2.04
CA ILE A 39 -6.29 3.45 0.62
C ILE A 39 -7.69 3.90 0.20
N GLY A 40 -7.75 4.93 -0.64
CA GLY A 40 -8.98 5.54 -1.11
C GLY A 40 -9.58 4.80 -2.30
N TRP A 41 -10.11 3.59 -2.09
CA TRP A 41 -10.85 2.88 -3.14
C TRP A 41 -12.15 3.61 -3.50
N PRO A 42 -12.61 3.54 -4.76
CA PRO A 42 -13.91 4.09 -5.14
C PRO A 42 -15.04 3.46 -4.33
N GLY A 43 -15.81 4.29 -3.64
CA GLY A 43 -16.95 3.84 -2.81
C GLY A 43 -16.57 3.28 -1.43
N LYS A 44 -15.29 3.11 -1.10
CA LYS A 44 -14.86 2.67 0.23
C LYS A 44 -13.43 3.14 0.55
N ALA A 45 -13.29 4.06 1.50
CA ALA A 45 -11.99 4.29 2.11
C ALA A 45 -11.62 3.10 2.99
N GLN A 46 -10.41 2.57 2.82
CA GLN A 46 -9.84 1.53 3.67
C GLN A 46 -8.72 2.12 4.51
N ASP A 47 -9.02 2.33 5.78
CA ASP A 47 -8.03 2.78 6.76
C ASP A 47 -7.40 1.56 7.46
N GLY A 48 -6.11 1.66 7.74
CA GLY A 48 -5.37 0.63 8.43
C GLY A 48 -4.19 1.20 9.21
N PHE A 49 -3.53 0.30 9.94
CA PHE A 49 -2.27 0.59 10.58
C PHE A 49 -1.42 -0.68 10.69
N ALA A 50 -0.14 -0.49 10.95
CA ALA A 50 0.79 -1.52 11.36
C ALA A 50 1.62 -1.05 12.54
N GLY A 51 2.02 -2.00 13.40
CA GLY A 51 2.82 -1.74 14.59
C GLY A 51 4.30 -2.05 14.38
N GLY A 52 5.14 -1.54 15.27
CA GLY A 52 6.56 -1.85 15.36
C GLY A 52 7.15 -1.41 16.70
N ARG A 53 8.35 -1.90 17.01
CA ARG A 53 9.13 -1.53 18.20
C ARG A 53 9.48 -0.04 18.22
N ASP A 54 9.68 0.53 17.04
CA ASP A 54 10.01 1.93 16.82
C ASP A 54 9.30 2.48 15.58
N SER A 55 9.48 3.78 15.32
CA SER A 55 8.89 4.46 14.17
C SER A 55 9.32 3.87 12.83
N MET A 56 10.54 3.35 12.72
CA MET A 56 11.09 2.80 11.48
C MET A 56 10.43 1.45 11.16
N GLN A 57 10.32 0.57 12.16
CA GLN A 57 9.66 -0.71 12.00
C GLN A 57 8.17 -0.52 11.72
N ALA A 58 7.48 0.37 12.44
CA ALA A 58 6.07 0.65 12.21
C ALA A 58 5.83 1.19 10.78
N LEU A 59 6.69 2.09 10.30
CA LEU A 59 6.65 2.61 8.93
C LEU A 59 6.85 1.50 7.89
N LEU A 60 7.89 0.69 8.03
CA LEU A 60 8.17 -0.42 7.11
C LEU A 60 7.00 -1.42 7.08
N SER A 61 6.46 -1.78 8.24
CA SER A 61 5.33 -2.68 8.35
C SER A 61 4.05 -2.09 7.74
N ALA A 62 3.83 -0.78 7.83
CA ALA A 62 2.71 -0.13 7.17
C ALA A 62 2.87 -0.16 5.65
N MET A 63 4.06 0.13 5.13
CA MET A 63 4.36 0.00 3.69
C MET A 63 4.17 -1.43 3.18
N GLN A 64 4.61 -2.43 3.97
CA GLN A 64 4.43 -3.85 3.65
C GLN A 64 2.95 -4.25 3.63
N LYS A 65 2.17 -3.74 4.59
CA LYS A 65 0.73 -4.04 4.67
C LYS A 65 -0.04 -3.38 3.53
N ILE A 66 0.30 -2.15 3.16
CA ILE A 66 -0.21 -1.50 1.94
C ILE A 66 0.09 -2.36 0.72
N GLY A 67 1.36 -2.75 0.50
CA GLY A 67 1.74 -3.57 -0.64
C GLY A 67 0.92 -4.87 -0.70
N PHE A 68 0.84 -5.59 0.41
CA PHE A 68 0.03 -6.80 0.50
C PHE A 68 -1.44 -6.57 0.14
N GLU A 69 -2.07 -5.53 0.71
CA GLU A 69 -3.47 -5.20 0.46
C GLU A 69 -3.74 -4.81 -1.01
N LEU A 70 -2.79 -4.15 -1.68
CA LEU A 70 -2.91 -3.83 -3.10
C LEU A 70 -2.83 -5.11 -3.94
N TYR A 71 -1.85 -5.99 -3.67
CA TYR A 71 -1.68 -7.23 -4.44
C TYR A 71 -2.85 -8.20 -4.30
N VAL A 72 -3.46 -8.31 -3.11
CA VAL A 72 -4.62 -9.20 -2.88
C VAL A 72 -5.97 -8.55 -3.19
N SER A 73 -5.98 -7.30 -3.65
CA SER A 73 -7.23 -6.58 -3.97
C SER A 73 -7.96 -7.18 -5.18
N GLU A 74 -9.29 -7.06 -5.20
CA GLU A 74 -10.10 -7.40 -6.38
C GLU A 74 -9.66 -6.60 -7.62
N ALA A 75 -9.22 -5.36 -7.41
CA ALA A 75 -8.70 -4.49 -8.45
C ALA A 75 -7.43 -5.06 -9.12
N ASN A 76 -6.46 -5.54 -8.33
CA ASN A 76 -5.25 -6.14 -8.88
C ASN A 76 -5.54 -7.50 -9.53
N THR A 77 -6.26 -8.37 -8.81
CA THR A 77 -6.62 -9.70 -9.34
C THR A 77 -7.48 -9.63 -10.62
N GLY A 78 -8.22 -8.54 -10.82
CA GLY A 78 -8.93 -8.23 -12.07
C GLY A 78 -8.09 -7.57 -13.16
N GLY A 79 -6.80 -7.30 -12.93
CA GLY A 79 -5.89 -6.63 -13.87
C GLY A 79 -6.23 -5.16 -14.12
N GLN A 80 -6.91 -4.50 -13.17
CA GLN A 80 -7.45 -3.15 -13.32
C GLN A 80 -6.60 -2.08 -12.62
N LEU A 81 -5.65 -2.50 -11.77
CA LEU A 81 -4.84 -1.59 -10.98
C LEU A 81 -3.46 -1.41 -11.62
N SER A 82 -2.99 -0.16 -11.70
CA SER A 82 -1.66 0.15 -12.24
C SER A 82 -1.06 1.39 -11.58
N TRP A 83 0.26 1.53 -11.67
CA TRP A 83 0.97 2.71 -11.18
C TRP A 83 1.99 3.22 -12.18
N ALA A 84 1.72 4.41 -12.74
CA ALA A 84 2.64 5.11 -13.64
C ALA A 84 3.20 4.18 -14.75
N ASP A 85 4.50 4.23 -14.97
CA ASP A 85 5.29 3.39 -15.88
C ASP A 85 6.05 2.26 -15.13
N TRP A 86 5.62 1.94 -13.91
CA TRP A 86 6.24 0.92 -13.05
C TRP A 86 5.39 -0.35 -13.03
N ASP A 87 6.02 -1.50 -13.26
CA ASP A 87 5.35 -2.80 -13.22
C ASP A 87 5.26 -3.30 -11.77
N GLY A 88 4.08 -3.18 -11.18
CA GLY A 88 3.82 -3.34 -9.74
C GLY A 88 3.29 -2.05 -9.10
N PHE A 89 3.39 -1.94 -7.78
CA PHE A 89 2.83 -0.81 -7.02
C PHE A 89 3.86 -0.01 -6.22
N GLY A 90 5.13 -0.40 -6.28
CA GLY A 90 6.25 0.29 -5.63
C GLY A 90 6.21 0.20 -4.11
N PHE A 91 5.53 -0.80 -3.55
CA PHE A 91 5.46 -1.06 -2.12
C PHE A 91 6.07 -2.43 -1.83
N PRO A 92 6.95 -2.55 -0.82
CA PRO A 92 7.44 -3.85 -0.40
C PRO A 92 6.27 -4.69 0.13
N VAL A 93 6.49 -5.99 0.28
CA VAL A 93 5.56 -6.91 0.96
C VAL A 93 6.32 -7.68 2.05
N PRO A 94 5.61 -8.30 3.02
CA PRO A 94 6.22 -9.23 3.95
C PRO A 94 6.97 -10.35 3.23
N ALA A 95 8.03 -10.88 3.84
CA ALA A 95 8.89 -11.89 3.20
C ALA A 95 8.13 -13.13 2.71
N ASN A 96 7.07 -13.52 3.42
CA ASN A 96 6.21 -14.65 3.09
C ASN A 96 5.13 -14.36 2.03
N ALA A 97 5.13 -13.15 1.46
CA ALA A 97 4.22 -12.72 0.39
C ALA A 97 4.99 -12.24 -0.86
N ARG A 98 6.32 -12.46 -0.90
CA ARG A 98 7.17 -12.02 -2.02
C ARG A 98 6.84 -12.71 -3.34
N ASP A 99 6.20 -13.87 -3.29
CA ASP A 99 5.66 -14.58 -4.44
C ASP A 99 4.50 -13.84 -5.12
N LEU A 100 3.89 -12.86 -4.46
CA LEU A 100 2.88 -11.97 -5.07
C LEU A 100 3.48 -10.85 -5.90
N LEU A 101 4.78 -10.53 -5.71
CA LEU A 101 5.38 -9.40 -6.41
C LEU A 101 5.48 -9.69 -7.90
N GLU A 102 5.17 -8.69 -8.71
CA GLU A 102 5.25 -8.74 -10.17
C GLU A 102 6.25 -7.70 -10.67
N GLY A 103 6.74 -7.89 -11.90
CA GLY A 103 7.48 -6.85 -12.62
C GLY A 103 8.70 -6.25 -11.91
N ASP A 104 8.70 -4.92 -11.83
CA ASP A 104 9.73 -4.12 -11.19
C ASP A 104 9.73 -4.31 -9.67
N ASP A 105 8.56 -4.49 -9.04
CA ASP A 105 8.51 -4.79 -7.60
C ASP A 105 9.25 -6.11 -7.29
N ALA A 106 9.02 -7.16 -8.08
CA ALA A 106 9.71 -8.45 -7.90
C ALA A 106 11.22 -8.35 -8.09
N ARG A 107 11.67 -7.37 -8.88
CA ARG A 107 13.09 -7.14 -9.17
C ARG A 107 13.78 -6.34 -8.08
N PHE A 108 13.10 -5.38 -7.46
CA PHE A 108 13.74 -4.35 -6.64
C PHE A 108 13.34 -4.35 -5.15
N LEU A 109 12.27 -5.05 -4.73
CA LEU A 109 11.70 -4.97 -3.37
C LEU A 109 11.76 -6.30 -2.56
#